data_AF-A0A852KBC4-F1
#
_entry.id   AF-A0A852KBC4-F1
#
_cell.length_a   1.000
_cell.length_b   1.000
_cell.length_c   1.000
_cell.angle_alpha   90.00
_cell.angle_beta   90.00
_cell.angle_gamma   90.00
#
_symmetry.space_group_name_H-M   'P 1'
#
loop_
_entity.id
_entity.type
_entity.pdbx_description
1 polymer ?
#
loop_
_entity_poly.entity_id
_entity_poly.type
_entity_poly.pdbx_seq_one_letter_code
_entity_poly.pdbx_strand_id
1 'polypeptide(L)'
;SCYVVFVLGERMKERCTAKTDTVCVPCQEGYFSSEHNHGFCKSCTFCNTRDGSMEVKKCEKTSDRICKCIPGYMPDVKYPLGSMCLQCPEGFYSTGGNEKCQPWTNCSMLGKNTLQPGTKTKDAVC
;
A
#
# COMPACT_ATOMS: atom_id res chain seq x y z
N SER A 1 -36.33 17.84 7.20
CA SER A 1 -35.70 17.06 6.11
C SER A 1 -34.51 16.33 6.72
N CYS A 2 -34.32 15.04 6.45
CA CYS A 2 -33.23 14.23 7.00
C CYS A 2 -32.05 14.32 6.02
N TYR A 3 -31.08 15.20 6.29
CA TYR A 3 -29.90 15.35 5.44
C TYR A 3 -28.70 14.62 6.07
N VAL A 4 -28.00 13.83 5.26
CA VAL A 4 -26.79 13.13 5.69
C VAL A 4 -25.59 13.90 5.15
N VAL A 5 -24.91 14.63 6.04
CA VAL A 5 -23.65 15.30 5.72
C VAL A 5 -22.53 14.28 5.89
N PHE A 6 -21.79 14.03 4.81
CA PHE A 6 -20.65 13.11 4.86
C PHE A 6 -19.34 13.89 4.87
N VAL A 7 -18.68 13.86 6.03
CA VAL A 7 -17.39 14.51 6.27
C VAL A 7 -16.29 13.45 6.18
N LEU A 8 -15.23 13.77 5.44
CA LEU A 8 -14.06 12.90 5.38
C LEU A 8 -13.41 12.78 6.76
N GLY A 9 -12.93 11.60 7.08
CA GLY A 9 -12.33 11.28 8.37
C GLY A 9 -13.30 11.23 9.54
N GLU A 10 -14.60 11.21 9.26
CA GLU A 10 -15.63 10.93 10.23
C GLU A 10 -16.44 9.68 9.85
N ARG A 11 -17.13 9.13 10.84
CA ARG A 11 -18.14 8.09 10.68
C ARG A 11 -19.47 8.55 11.27
N MET A 12 -20.57 8.01 10.74
CA MET A 12 -21.88 8.24 11.32
C MET A 12 -21.96 7.54 12.68
N LYS A 13 -22.36 8.29 13.70
CA LYS A 13 -22.70 7.76 15.02
C LYS A 13 -24.21 7.57 15.13
N GLU A 14 -24.99 8.55 14.68
CA GLU A 14 -26.44 8.54 14.77
C GLU A 14 -27.05 9.05 13.47
N ARG A 15 -28.13 8.41 13.03
CA ARG A 15 -28.84 8.77 11.80
C ARG A 15 -29.76 9.97 12.05
N CYS A 16 -29.92 10.82 11.04
CA CYS A 16 -30.90 11.90 11.09
C CYS A 16 -32.35 11.37 11.32
N THR A 17 -33.18 12.21 11.93
CA THR A 17 -34.62 12.00 12.09
C THR A 17 -35.41 13.08 11.34
N ALA A 18 -36.74 13.11 11.47
CA ALA A 18 -37.54 14.19 10.91
C ALA A 18 -37.18 15.58 11.49
N LYS A 19 -36.56 15.62 12.68
CA LYS A 19 -36.28 16.83 13.46
C LYS A 19 -34.79 17.07 13.77
N THR A 20 -33.92 16.08 13.56
CA THR A 20 -32.50 16.16 13.91
C THR A 20 -31.62 15.73 12.74
N ASP A 21 -30.48 16.38 12.60
CA ASP A 21 -29.48 16.03 11.59
C ASP A 21 -28.67 14.79 11.99
N THR A 22 -27.85 14.32 11.05
CA THR A 22 -26.95 13.18 11.27
C THR A 22 -25.82 13.60 12.21
N VAL A 23 -25.50 12.75 13.19
CA VAL A 23 -24.35 12.96 14.07
C VAL A 23 -23.17 12.15 13.54
N CYS A 24 -22.08 12.84 13.23
CA CYS A 24 -20.81 12.25 12.82
C CYS A 24 -19.74 12.44 13.90
N VAL A 25 -18.80 11.51 13.97
CA VAL A 25 -17.65 11.57 14.89
C VAL A 25 -16.35 11.24 14.17
N PRO A 26 -15.22 11.87 14.53
CA PRO A 26 -13.92 11.55 13.95
C PRO A 26 -13.55 10.08 14.08
N CYS A 27 -12.79 9.57 13.10
CA CYS A 27 -12.20 8.24 13.18
C CYS A 27 -11.23 8.13 14.35
N GLN A 28 -11.12 6.94 14.94
CA GLN A 28 -10.13 6.66 15.99
C GLN A 28 -8.71 6.58 15.42
N GLU A 29 -7.69 6.60 16.27
CA GLU A 29 -6.31 6.38 15.81
C GLU A 29 -6.19 4.99 15.17
N GLY A 30 -5.46 4.90 14.07
CA GLY A 30 -5.40 3.66 13.28
C GLY A 30 -6.62 3.42 12.38
N TYR A 31 -7.52 4.40 12.23
CA TYR A 31 -8.65 4.34 11.30
C TYR A 31 -8.79 5.62 10.47
N PHE A 32 -9.31 5.47 9.25
CA PHE A 32 -9.55 6.55 8.31
C PHE A 32 -10.90 6.43 7.58
N SER A 33 -11.39 7.52 7.01
CA SER A 33 -12.56 7.55 6.13
C SER A 33 -12.29 8.49 4.96
N SER A 34 -12.06 7.93 3.78
CA SER A 34 -11.72 8.66 2.55
C SER A 34 -12.90 8.79 1.57
N GLU A 35 -14.04 8.17 1.87
CA GLU A 35 -15.21 8.15 0.99
C GLU A 35 -16.41 8.76 1.69
N HIS A 36 -17.14 9.62 0.97
CA HIS A 36 -18.33 10.32 1.46
C HIS A 36 -19.58 9.43 1.58
N ASN A 37 -19.48 8.10 1.50
CA ASN A 37 -20.65 7.21 1.58
C ASN A 37 -20.45 6.04 2.54
N HIS A 38 -19.24 5.90 3.12
CA HIS A 38 -18.93 4.86 4.09
C HIS A 38 -19.34 5.35 5.49
N GLY A 39 -20.41 4.78 6.05
CA GLY A 39 -20.88 5.09 7.41
C GLY A 39 -19.90 4.71 8.53
N PHE A 40 -18.74 4.12 8.20
CA PHE A 40 -17.76 3.57 9.14
C PHE A 40 -16.33 3.90 8.71
N CYS A 41 -15.44 4.05 9.68
CA CYS A 41 -14.02 4.22 9.41
C CYS A 41 -13.37 2.87 9.06
N LYS A 42 -12.50 2.87 8.05
CA LYS A 42 -11.67 1.74 7.62
C LYS A 42 -10.40 1.69 8.48
N SER A 43 -9.93 0.50 8.83
CA SER A 43 -8.64 0.35 9.52
C SER A 43 -7.50 0.71 8.58
N CYS A 44 -6.48 1.42 9.08
CA CYS A 44 -5.32 1.75 8.29
C CYS A 44 -4.53 0.48 7.92
N THR A 45 -4.00 0.45 6.71
CA THR A 45 -3.06 -0.59 6.26
C THR A 45 -1.84 -0.62 7.17
N PHE A 46 -1.34 -1.80 7.52
CA PHE A 46 -0.10 -1.98 8.29
C PHE A 46 1.07 -2.28 7.36
N CYS A 47 2.21 -1.61 7.51
CA CYS A 47 3.41 -1.91 6.72
C CYS A 47 4.30 -2.88 7.50
N ASN A 48 4.39 -4.14 7.09
CA ASN A 48 5.21 -5.13 7.78
C ASN A 48 6.70 -5.00 7.40
N THR A 49 7.45 -4.31 8.24
CA THR A 49 8.88 -4.05 8.00
C THR A 49 9.75 -5.29 8.01
N ARG A 50 9.30 -6.39 8.65
CA ARG A 50 10.03 -7.68 8.65
C ARG A 50 9.97 -8.37 7.29
N ASP A 51 8.92 -8.08 6.51
CA ASP A 51 8.69 -8.67 5.20
C ASP A 51 9.17 -7.75 4.06
N GLY A 52 9.96 -6.71 4.37
CA GLY A 52 10.48 -5.79 3.36
C GLY A 52 9.49 -4.70 2.91
N SER A 53 8.47 -4.40 3.72
CA SER A 53 7.60 -3.23 3.53
C SER A 53 8.15 -1.99 4.25
N MET A 54 7.88 -0.80 3.72
CA MET A 54 8.17 0.48 4.36
C MET A 54 6.98 1.44 4.26
N GLU A 55 6.74 2.19 5.34
CA GLU A 55 5.76 3.28 5.34
C GLU A 55 6.34 4.49 4.59
N VAL A 56 5.62 4.95 3.56
CA VAL A 56 5.97 6.17 2.81
C VAL A 56 4.98 7.32 3.03
N LYS A 57 3.80 7.01 3.58
CA LYS A 57 2.83 7.99 4.05
C LYS A 57 2.16 7.46 5.30
N LYS A 58 2.12 8.27 6.35
CA LYS A 58 1.37 7.98 7.60
C LYS A 58 -0.12 7.85 7.34
N CYS A 59 -0.80 7.09 8.19
CA CYS A 59 -2.25 7.10 8.19
C CYS A 59 -2.79 8.40 8.80
N GLU A 60 -3.82 8.96 8.17
CA GLU A 60 -4.52 10.16 8.63
C GLU A 60 -6.01 9.83 8.79
N LYS A 61 -6.79 10.73 9.42
CA LYS A 61 -8.24 10.49 9.53
C LYS A 61 -8.90 10.40 8.16
N THR A 62 -8.41 11.12 7.16
CA THR A 62 -9.03 11.21 5.82
C THR A 62 -8.39 10.29 4.79
N SER A 63 -7.27 9.62 5.10
CA SER A 63 -6.52 8.83 4.12
C SER A 63 -5.73 7.69 4.73
N ASP A 64 -5.64 6.59 3.98
CA ASP A 64 -4.89 5.41 4.42
C ASP A 64 -3.37 5.65 4.48
N ARG A 65 -2.70 4.80 5.26
CA ARG A 65 -1.25 4.60 5.20
C ARG A 65 -0.86 4.09 3.81
N ILE A 66 0.23 4.61 3.27
CA ILE A 66 0.82 4.08 2.03
C ILE A 66 2.06 3.27 2.39
N CYS A 67 2.05 2.00 2.00
CA CYS A 67 3.18 1.09 2.10
C CYS A 67 3.82 0.86 0.74
N LYS A 68 5.15 0.74 0.70
CA LYS A 68 5.90 0.33 -0.48
C LYS A 68 6.88 -0.78 -0.12
N CYS A 69 7.07 -1.73 -1.03
CA CYS A 69 8.14 -2.71 -0.91
C CYS A 69 9.50 -2.07 -1.16
N ILE A 70 10.51 -2.45 -0.38
CA ILE A 70 11.90 -2.01 -0.56
C ILE A 70 12.53 -2.72 -1.77
N PRO A 71 13.66 -2.23 -2.31
CA PRO A 71 14.39 -2.92 -3.37
C PRO A 71 14.70 -4.39 -3.00
N GLY A 72 14.57 -5.29 -3.97
CA GLY A 72 14.70 -6.73 -3.75
C GLY A 72 13.47 -7.44 -3.24
N TYR A 73 12.35 -6.73 -3.13
CA TYR A 73 11.05 -7.29 -2.75
C TYR A 73 9.96 -6.88 -3.75
N MET A 74 8.91 -7.70 -3.82
CA MET A 74 7.68 -7.42 -4.56
C MET A 74 6.45 -7.57 -3.65
N PRO A 75 5.29 -6.98 -3.97
CA PRO A 75 4.09 -7.13 -3.16
C PRO A 75 3.61 -8.59 -3.11
N ASP A 76 3.21 -9.04 -1.91
CA ASP A 76 2.41 -10.27 -1.78
C ASP A 76 0.96 -9.97 -2.15
N VAL A 77 0.45 -10.67 -3.16
CA VAL A 77 -0.92 -10.50 -3.68
C VAL A 77 -2.01 -10.90 -2.69
N LYS A 78 -1.68 -11.61 -1.61
CA LYS A 78 -2.62 -12.03 -0.56
C LYS A 78 -3.01 -10.89 0.38
N TYR A 79 -2.23 -9.81 0.41
CA TYR A 79 -2.37 -8.71 1.35
C TYR A 79 -2.61 -7.38 0.63
N PRO A 80 -3.04 -6.32 1.35
CA PRO A 80 -3.13 -4.98 0.76
C PRO A 80 -1.79 -4.56 0.13
N LEU A 81 -1.86 -3.79 -0.96
CA LEU A 81 -0.69 -3.46 -1.77
C LEU A 81 0.45 -2.88 -0.94
N GLY A 82 1.60 -3.55 -0.97
CA GLY A 82 2.81 -3.14 -0.26
C GLY A 82 2.77 -3.36 1.26
N SER A 83 1.66 -3.85 1.84
CA SER A 83 1.55 -4.18 3.28
C SER A 83 2.55 -5.26 3.68
N MET A 84 2.58 -6.36 2.91
CA MET A 84 3.52 -7.45 3.04
C MET A 84 4.20 -7.65 1.69
N CYS A 85 5.49 -7.94 1.73
CA CYS A 85 6.30 -8.13 0.54
C CYS A 85 7.03 -9.48 0.58
N LEU A 86 7.40 -9.95 -0.59
CA LEU A 86 8.12 -11.19 -0.79
C LEU A 86 9.46 -10.86 -1.41
N GLN A 87 10.52 -11.45 -0.88
CA GLN A 87 11.84 -11.29 -1.46
C GLN A 87 11.87 -11.88 -2.87
N CYS A 88 12.58 -11.22 -3.80
CA CYS A 88 12.73 -11.76 -5.15
C CYS A 88 13.44 -13.12 -5.14
N PRO A 89 12.96 -14.08 -5.94
CA PRO A 89 13.63 -15.36 -6.12
C PRO A 89 14.97 -15.17 -6.83
N GLU A 90 15.80 -16.21 -6.79
CA GLU A 90 17.09 -16.20 -7.47
C GLU A 90 16.91 -16.05 -8.99
N GLY A 91 17.76 -15.25 -9.63
CA GLY A 91 17.61 -14.90 -11.04
C GLY A 91 16.68 -13.73 -11.31
N PHE A 92 16.14 -13.07 -10.28
CA PHE A 92 15.22 -11.94 -10.41
C PHE A 92 15.65 -10.75 -9.55
N TYR A 93 15.21 -9.56 -9.95
CA TYR A 93 15.43 -8.31 -9.24
C TYR A 93 14.19 -7.44 -9.16
N SER A 94 14.15 -6.51 -8.21
CA SER A 94 13.15 -5.45 -8.12
C SER A 94 13.79 -4.16 -7.60
N THR A 95 13.44 -3.02 -8.18
CA THR A 95 13.85 -1.71 -7.67
C THR A 95 13.00 -1.25 -6.48
N GLY A 96 12.01 -2.05 -6.08
CA GLY A 96 11.08 -1.76 -5.00
C GLY A 96 9.87 -0.99 -5.49
N GLY A 97 9.27 -0.17 -4.63
CA GLY A 97 8.17 0.72 -5.03
C GLY A 97 6.87 0.01 -5.38
N ASN A 98 6.71 -1.26 -4.95
CA ASN A 98 5.63 -2.18 -5.33
C ASN A 98 5.74 -2.74 -6.76
N GLU A 99 6.90 -2.66 -7.40
CA GLU A 99 7.17 -3.37 -8.64
C GLU A 99 7.25 -4.89 -8.42
N LYS A 100 6.86 -5.64 -9.44
CA LYS A 100 7.05 -7.10 -9.47
C LYS A 100 8.52 -7.40 -9.74
N CYS A 101 8.99 -8.53 -9.21
CA CYS A 101 10.33 -9.02 -9.55
C CYS A 101 10.42 -9.33 -11.05
N GLN A 102 11.48 -8.84 -11.69
CA GLN A 102 11.80 -9.04 -13.10
C GLN A 102 13.00 -9.98 -13.23
N PRO A 103 13.04 -10.85 -14.26
CA PRO A 103 14.19 -11.71 -14.47
C PRO A 103 15.42 -10.88 -14.82
N TRP A 104 16.61 -11.35 -14.42
CA TRP A 104 17.85 -10.73 -14.87
C TRP A 104 18.03 -10.84 -16.37
N THR A 105 18.62 -9.81 -16.97
CA THR A 105 19.04 -9.80 -18.36
C THR A 105 20.06 -10.91 -18.60
N ASN A 106 19.76 -11.79 -19.55
CA ASN A 106 20.68 -12.84 -19.97
C ASN A 106 21.64 -12.31 -21.05
N CYS A 107 22.83 -11.83 -20.63
CA CYS A 107 23.83 -11.26 -21.53
C CYS A 107 24.29 -12.24 -22.62
N SER A 108 24.43 -13.52 -22.29
CA SER A 108 24.84 -14.55 -23.24
C SER A 108 23.84 -14.73 -24.38
N MET A 109 22.54 -14.64 -24.10
CA MET A 109 21.50 -14.64 -25.13
C MET A 109 21.56 -13.42 -26.06
N LEU A 110 22.17 -12.32 -25.60
CA LEU A 110 22.40 -11.12 -26.39
C LEU A 110 23.76 -11.14 -27.12
N GLY A 111 24.53 -12.23 -27.01
CA GLY A 111 25.89 -12.31 -27.55
C GLY A 111 26.90 -11.39 -26.86
N LYS A 112 26.62 -10.98 -25.61
CA LYS A 112 27.44 -10.09 -24.80
C LYS A 112 28.04 -10.83 -23.60
N ASN A 113 29.12 -10.29 -23.05
CA ASN A 113 29.69 -10.75 -21.79
C ASN A 113 29.01 -10.05 -20.61
N THR A 114 28.78 -10.79 -19.53
CA THR A 114 28.29 -10.19 -18.27
C THR A 114 29.42 -9.40 -17.60
N LEU A 115 29.26 -8.08 -17.54
CA LEU A 115 30.18 -7.18 -16.83
C LEU A 115 29.91 -7.17 -15.32
N GLN A 116 28.64 -7.19 -14.93
CA GLN A 116 28.23 -7.29 -13.53
C GLN A 116 27.09 -8.30 -13.39
N PRO A 117 27.17 -9.25 -12.43
CA PRO A 117 26.09 -10.17 -12.18
C PRO A 117 24.87 -9.43 -11.61
N GLY A 118 23.68 -9.95 -11.92
CA GLY A 118 22.44 -9.47 -11.31
C GLY A 118 22.42 -9.74 -9.81
N THR A 119 21.64 -8.93 -9.10
CA THR A 119 21.36 -9.10 -7.67
C THR A 119 19.85 -9.03 -7.45
N LYS A 120 19.38 -9.30 -6.23
CA LYS A 120 17.95 -9.11 -5.91
C LYS A 120 17.48 -7.66 -6.14
N THR A 121 18.38 -6.67 -6.12
CA THR A 121 18.01 -5.25 -6.22
C THR A 121 18.30 -4.61 -7.58
N LYS A 122 19.12 -5.25 -8.41
CA LYS A 122 19.63 -4.69 -9.66
C LYS A 122 19.76 -5.76 -10.72
N ASP A 123 19.53 -5.37 -11.97
CA ASP A 123 19.75 -6.24 -13.12
C ASP A 123 21.23 -6.59 -13.33
N ALA A 124 21.48 -7.63 -14.11
CA ALA A 124 22.79 -7.90 -14.68
C ALA A 124 23.16 -6.83 -15.71
N VAL A 125 24.44 -6.48 -15.78
CA VAL A 125 24.96 -5.51 -16.75
C VAL A 125 25.76 -6.27 -17.81
N CYS A 126 25.37 -6.05 -19.06
CA CYS A 126 26.09 -6.42 -20.28
C CYS A 126 26.67 -5.14 -20.94
#